data_AF-A0A2T3XMA9-F1
#
_entry.id   AF-A0A2T3XMA9-F1
#
_cell.length_a   1.000
_cell.length_b   1.000
_cell.length_c   1.000
_cell.angle_alpha   90.00
_cell.angle_beta   90.00
_cell.angle_gamma   90.00
#
_symmetry.space_group_name_H-M   'P 1'
#
loop_
_entity.id
_entity.type
_entity.pdbx_description
1 polymer ?
#
loop_
_entity_poly.entity_id
_entity_poly.type
_entity_poly.pdbx_seq_one_letter_code
_entity_poly.pdbx_strand_id
1 'polypeptide(L)'
;MDMSSADSHHADPSIDAFSRSYSSPFADGYDLDAERTVLAHLIAEDDPDPADPLFGRYQLFLEREEAFDHMQQAHTLRQGSDPLVRPHEAQAIGRIGQLGSDGADRMRLHTRDAMRLFLGRSVAPGEQGHAMAGGRRVAAALRALWSLSGNDNPYADWKLVEIAERIAGIRHANELEQQHARQLLDAAREKGLEYSVLQSREPAQVSLGFGSPYGYMIVMLLVELDYLVRLVRSTVLRDLMSSTEGFRRIGAAKHRCLSVFHFAVHCQRVLTRSELLPLSRLDFLPNADAAAAKRVEATRALLGVLPRDVFTGEREPRHSRRRVSRLSDAELRLLDSVPLSRDDAIAATAADALVQ
;
A
#
# COMPACT_ATOMS: atom_id res chain seq x y z
N MET A 1 33.21 75.60 24.05
CA MET A 1 34.26 74.79 23.41
C MET A 1 34.44 73.55 24.27
N ASP A 2 34.13 72.35 23.84
CA ASP A 2 33.49 71.90 22.60
C ASP A 2 33.12 70.42 22.80
N MET A 3 32.00 70.03 22.17
CA MET A 3 31.59 68.71 21.63
C MET A 3 32.16 67.42 22.27
N SER A 4 31.30 66.57 22.87
CA SER A 4 30.48 65.54 22.21
C SER A 4 31.30 64.56 21.35
N SER A 5 31.39 63.30 21.79
CA SER A 5 31.62 62.16 20.90
C SER A 5 30.91 60.95 21.51
N ALA A 6 29.66 60.77 21.07
CA ALA A 6 28.94 59.52 21.21
C ALA A 6 29.54 58.55 20.20
N ASP A 7 30.04 57.41 20.67
CA ASP A 7 30.39 56.27 19.83
C ASP A 7 29.10 55.70 19.23
N SER A 8 28.76 56.16 18.03
CA SER A 8 27.82 55.50 17.15
C SER A 8 28.59 54.44 16.35
N HIS A 9 28.42 53.17 16.73
CA HIS A 9 28.70 52.07 15.79
C HIS A 9 27.85 52.31 14.54
N HIS A 10 28.49 52.71 13.44
CA HIS A 10 27.88 52.74 12.13
C HIS A 10 27.54 51.30 11.74
N ALA A 11 26.29 50.89 11.93
CA ALA A 11 25.74 49.74 11.23
C ALA A 11 25.72 50.09 9.74
N ASP A 12 26.39 49.28 8.92
CA ASP A 12 26.30 49.41 7.47
C ASP A 12 24.84 49.13 7.03
N PRO A 13 24.11 50.10 6.47
CA PRO A 13 22.73 49.91 6.05
C PRO A 13 22.58 48.87 4.91
N SER A 14 23.68 48.41 4.30
CA SER A 14 23.68 47.30 3.34
C SER A 14 23.38 45.95 4.00
N ILE A 15 23.75 45.77 5.28
CA ILE A 15 23.63 44.49 6.02
C ILE A 15 22.19 44.24 6.46
N ASP A 16 21.37 45.27 6.68
CA ASP A 16 19.97 45.13 7.12
C ASP A 16 18.97 44.91 5.96
N ALA A 17 19.43 44.95 4.71
CA ALA A 17 18.61 44.86 3.50
C ALA A 17 18.56 43.44 2.90
N PHE A 18 18.42 42.41 3.74
CA PHE A 18 18.26 41.01 3.30
C PHE A 18 16.78 40.61 3.11
N SER A 19 16.57 39.62 2.24
CA SER A 19 15.27 39.02 1.95
C SER A 19 14.72 38.29 3.18
N ARG A 20 13.41 38.39 3.42
CA ARG A 20 12.74 37.77 4.56
C ARG A 20 11.60 36.86 4.15
N SER A 21 11.44 35.76 4.89
CA SER A 21 10.37 34.80 4.71
C SER A 21 9.73 34.42 6.04
N TYR A 22 8.42 34.21 6.03
CA TYR A 22 7.66 33.74 7.18
C TYR A 22 8.00 32.29 7.58
N SER A 23 8.51 31.49 6.65
CA SER A 23 8.95 30.12 6.91
C SER A 23 10.43 30.02 7.28
N SER A 24 11.09 31.16 7.54
CA SER A 24 12.50 31.19 7.90
C SER A 24 12.75 30.47 9.23
N PRO A 25 13.82 29.67 9.33
CA PRO A 25 14.25 29.08 10.59
C PRO A 25 14.91 30.10 11.53
N PHE A 26 15.20 31.32 11.07
CA PHE A 26 15.87 32.36 11.84
C PHE A 26 14.87 33.34 12.45
N ALA A 27 15.18 33.83 13.66
CA ALA A 27 14.28 34.70 14.43
C ALA A 27 14.01 36.07 13.75
N ASP A 28 14.93 36.52 12.90
CA ASP A 28 14.84 37.76 12.12
C ASP A 28 14.16 37.58 10.75
N GLY A 29 13.75 36.36 10.43
CA GLY A 29 13.07 36.03 9.18
C GLY A 29 14.00 35.85 7.98
N TYR A 30 15.32 35.76 8.14
CA TYR A 30 16.29 35.67 7.04
C TYR A 30 15.95 34.57 6.02
N ASP A 31 15.83 34.91 4.74
CA ASP A 31 15.48 33.97 3.66
C ASP A 31 16.72 33.49 2.92
N LEU A 32 17.17 32.27 3.25
CA LEU A 32 18.36 31.66 2.64
C LEU A 32 18.23 31.46 1.12
N ASP A 33 17.05 31.07 0.63
CA ASP A 33 16.88 30.73 -0.80
C ASP A 33 16.81 32.00 -1.66
N ALA A 34 16.13 33.02 -1.17
CA ALA A 34 16.09 34.33 -1.82
C ALA A 34 17.49 34.98 -1.82
N GLU A 35 18.21 34.95 -0.70
CA GLU A 35 19.57 35.51 -0.62
C GLU A 35 20.57 34.73 -1.47
N ARG A 36 20.47 33.38 -1.55
CA ARG A 36 21.29 32.56 -2.46
C ARG A 36 21.12 32.98 -3.92
N THR A 37 19.91 33.40 -4.30
CA THR A 37 19.62 33.89 -5.66
C THR A 37 20.23 35.26 -5.91
N VAL A 38 20.09 36.19 -4.95
CA VAL A 38 20.65 37.55 -5.04
C VAL A 38 22.18 37.53 -5.10
N LEU A 39 22.80 36.66 -4.30
CA LEU A 39 24.25 36.56 -4.13
C LEU A 39 24.90 35.51 -5.05
N ALA A 40 24.16 34.95 -6.00
CA ALA A 40 24.64 33.85 -6.86
C ALA A 40 25.96 34.16 -7.59
N HIS A 41 26.21 35.42 -7.95
CA HIS A 41 27.43 35.86 -8.59
C HIS A 41 28.66 35.84 -7.66
N LEU A 42 28.49 36.22 -6.38
CA LEU A 42 29.54 36.15 -5.36
C LEU A 42 29.76 34.73 -4.83
N ILE A 43 28.70 33.91 -4.76
CA ILE A 43 28.79 32.50 -4.35
C ILE A 43 29.54 31.66 -5.39
N ALA A 44 29.46 32.02 -6.67
CA ALA A 44 30.15 31.33 -7.75
C ALA A 44 31.66 31.68 -7.85
N GLU A 45 32.10 32.74 -7.17
CA GLU A 45 33.50 33.15 -7.08
C GLU A 45 34.17 32.51 -5.86
N ASP A 46 35.34 31.90 -6.04
CA ASP A 46 36.08 31.25 -4.94
C ASP A 46 36.68 32.27 -3.94
N ASP A 47 36.90 33.53 -4.36
CA ASP A 47 37.47 34.63 -3.55
C ASP A 47 36.87 35.98 -3.98
N PRO A 48 35.64 36.33 -3.53
CA PRO A 48 34.94 37.55 -3.94
C PRO A 48 35.62 38.81 -3.40
N ASP A 49 35.63 39.89 -4.20
CA ASP A 49 36.29 41.15 -3.86
C ASP A 49 35.67 41.81 -2.59
N PRO A 50 36.45 42.05 -1.53
CA PRO A 50 35.97 42.74 -0.33
C PRO A 50 35.47 44.18 -0.57
N ALA A 51 35.78 44.78 -1.72
CA ALA A 51 35.24 46.09 -2.12
C ALA A 51 33.85 46.01 -2.76
N ASP A 52 33.29 44.81 -2.99
CA ASP A 52 31.95 44.66 -3.55
C ASP A 52 30.87 45.22 -2.59
N PRO A 53 29.92 46.05 -3.07
CA PRO A 53 28.86 46.61 -2.24
C PRO A 53 27.98 45.58 -1.52
N LEU A 54 27.91 44.33 -2.00
CA LEU A 54 27.15 43.22 -1.42
C LEU A 54 28.01 42.26 -0.60
N PHE A 55 29.32 42.51 -0.45
CA PHE A 55 30.23 41.64 0.29
C PHE A 55 29.78 41.41 1.74
N GLY A 56 29.28 42.45 2.42
CA GLY A 56 28.74 42.32 3.78
C GLY A 56 27.51 41.39 3.86
N ARG A 57 26.65 41.37 2.84
CA ARG A 57 25.52 40.43 2.75
C ARG A 57 25.97 39.02 2.43
N TYR A 58 27.02 38.88 1.63
CA TYR A 58 27.65 37.58 1.36
C TYR A 58 28.27 36.96 2.62
N GLN A 59 28.97 37.75 3.44
CA GLN A 59 29.48 37.28 4.74
C GLN A 59 28.34 36.83 5.67
N LEU A 60 27.27 37.62 5.77
CA LEU A 60 26.07 37.24 6.54
C LEU A 60 25.43 35.96 5.99
N PHE A 61 25.38 35.79 4.67
CA PHE A 61 24.87 34.57 4.05
C PHE A 61 25.67 33.32 4.45
N LEU A 62 27.01 33.39 4.45
CA LEU A 62 27.86 32.27 4.89
C LEU A 62 27.61 31.91 6.36
N GLU A 63 27.55 32.91 7.25
CA GLU A 63 27.23 32.69 8.67
C GLU A 63 25.86 32.00 8.86
N ARG A 64 24.87 32.39 8.04
CA ARG A 64 23.52 31.80 8.09
C ARG A 64 23.47 30.40 7.50
N GLU A 65 24.24 30.13 6.44
CA GLU A 65 24.37 28.80 5.87
C GLU A 65 24.99 27.83 6.91
N GLU A 66 26.07 28.22 7.58
CA GLU A 66 26.67 27.44 8.66
C GLU A 66 25.70 27.22 9.84
N ALA A 67 24.99 28.27 10.26
CA ALA A 67 24.00 28.16 11.33
C ALA A 67 22.85 27.21 10.95
N PHE A 68 22.36 27.28 9.72
CA PHE A 68 21.34 26.38 9.20
C PHE A 68 21.81 24.93 9.15
N ASP A 69 23.04 24.69 8.71
CA ASP A 69 23.65 23.35 8.71
C ASP A 69 23.79 22.79 10.12
N HIS A 70 24.21 23.61 11.08
CA HIS A 70 24.22 23.22 12.50
C HIS A 70 22.81 22.88 13.01
N MET A 71 21.79 23.65 12.64
CA MET A 71 20.39 23.36 12.99
C MET A 71 19.92 22.04 12.38
N GLN A 72 20.22 21.78 11.10
CA GLN A 72 19.91 20.52 10.42
C GLN A 72 20.62 19.31 11.05
N GLN A 73 21.90 19.46 11.38
CA GLN A 73 22.67 18.41 12.06
C GLN A 73 22.12 18.13 13.45
N ALA A 74 21.83 19.16 14.24
CA ALA A 74 21.24 19.01 15.58
C ALA A 74 19.85 18.36 15.52
N HIS A 75 19.02 18.72 14.54
CA HIS A 75 17.72 18.10 14.28
C HIS A 75 17.87 16.62 13.91
N THR A 76 18.83 16.30 13.03
CA THR A 76 19.14 14.92 12.61
C THR A 76 19.63 14.07 13.78
N LEU A 77 20.55 14.59 14.60
CA LEU A 77 21.05 13.91 15.81
C LEU A 77 19.93 13.63 16.82
N ARG A 78 18.93 14.52 16.88
CA ARG A 78 17.71 14.35 17.69
C ARG A 78 16.61 13.56 16.99
N GLN A 79 16.83 13.06 15.77
CA GLN A 79 15.83 12.32 14.99
C GLN A 79 14.49 13.06 14.85
N GLY A 80 14.54 14.40 14.76
CA GLY A 80 13.35 15.25 14.72
C GLY A 80 12.60 15.42 16.04
N SER A 81 13.21 15.02 17.15
CA SER A 81 12.66 15.24 18.50
C SER A 81 12.78 16.71 18.92
N ASP A 82 11.94 17.11 19.87
CA ASP A 82 11.89 18.46 20.44
C ASP A 82 13.29 19.00 20.85
N PRO A 83 13.58 20.31 20.68
CA PRO A 83 14.82 20.96 21.13
C PRO A 83 15.22 20.70 22.58
N LEU A 84 14.27 20.46 23.47
CA LEU A 84 14.53 20.16 24.89
C LEU A 84 15.03 18.72 25.10
N VAL A 85 14.84 17.83 24.13
CA VAL A 85 15.27 16.42 24.22
C VAL A 85 16.75 16.30 23.91
N ARG A 86 17.49 15.65 24.81
CA ARG A 86 18.94 15.45 24.62
C ARG A 86 19.19 14.45 23.49
N PRO A 87 20.23 14.63 22.65
CA PRO A 87 20.49 13.72 21.51
C PRO A 87 20.60 12.24 21.89
N HIS A 88 21.17 11.92 23.05
CA HIS A 88 21.29 10.52 23.50
C HIS A 88 19.95 9.88 23.90
N GLU A 89 18.98 10.68 24.39
CA GLU A 89 17.63 10.23 24.71
C GLU A 89 16.84 10.00 23.42
N ALA A 90 16.97 10.91 22.45
CA ALA A 90 16.36 10.76 21.12
C ALA A 90 16.86 9.49 20.40
N GLN A 91 18.14 9.16 20.52
CA GLN A 91 18.71 7.94 19.95
C GLN A 91 18.14 6.65 20.55
N ALA A 92 17.48 6.70 21.71
CA ALA A 92 16.79 5.53 22.26
C ALA A 92 15.68 5.04 21.32
N ILE A 93 15.08 5.91 20.51
CA ILE A 93 14.06 5.55 19.51
C ILE A 93 14.63 4.53 18.51
N GLY A 94 15.84 4.78 17.98
CA GLY A 94 16.51 3.86 17.06
C GLY A 94 16.95 2.54 17.67
N ARG A 95 16.99 2.44 19.01
CA ARG A 95 17.30 1.19 19.74
C ARG A 95 16.07 0.32 19.97
N ILE A 96 14.87 0.87 19.81
CA ILE A 96 13.63 0.10 19.92
C ILE A 96 13.54 -0.82 18.70
N GLY A 97 13.52 -2.13 18.95
CA GLY A 97 13.39 -3.14 17.91
C GLY A 97 12.00 -3.16 17.26
N GLN A 98 11.86 -3.97 16.21
CA GLN A 98 10.55 -4.20 15.59
C GLN A 98 9.61 -4.92 16.57
N LEU A 99 8.31 -4.63 16.48
CA LEU A 99 7.29 -5.32 17.26
C LEU A 99 7.28 -6.82 16.88
N GLY A 100 7.46 -7.68 17.89
CA GLY A 100 7.29 -9.13 17.79
C GLY A 100 5.95 -9.58 18.35
N SER A 101 5.51 -10.79 17.98
CA SER A 101 4.37 -11.46 18.62
C SER A 101 4.89 -12.52 19.58
N ASP A 102 4.52 -12.42 20.87
CA ASP A 102 4.85 -13.41 21.90
C ASP A 102 4.06 -14.73 21.77
N GLY A 103 3.05 -14.77 20.89
CA GLY A 103 2.18 -15.93 20.69
C GLY A 103 1.95 -16.28 19.21
N ALA A 104 1.62 -17.55 18.96
CA ALA A 104 1.14 -17.99 17.65
C ALA A 104 -0.35 -17.67 17.52
N ASP A 105 -0.72 -16.86 16.53
CA ASP A 105 -2.10 -16.60 16.16
C ASP A 105 -2.82 -17.91 15.82
N ARG A 106 -4.10 -18.04 16.17
CA ARG A 106 -4.90 -19.25 15.91
C ARG A 106 -6.29 -18.90 15.43
N MET A 107 -6.82 -19.70 14.50
CA MET A 107 -8.26 -19.70 14.19
C MET A 107 -8.92 -20.99 14.67
N ARG A 108 -10.19 -20.87 15.03
CA ARG A 108 -11.04 -21.98 15.45
C ARG A 108 -12.14 -22.22 14.42
N LEU A 109 -12.23 -23.44 13.88
CA LEU A 109 -13.24 -23.82 12.89
C LEU A 109 -14.12 -24.94 13.42
N HIS A 110 -15.44 -24.79 13.32
CA HIS A 110 -16.39 -25.80 13.79
C HIS A 110 -16.93 -26.69 12.65
N THR A 111 -16.77 -26.29 11.38
CA THR A 111 -17.40 -26.94 10.25
C THR A 111 -16.38 -27.63 9.34
N ARG A 112 -16.77 -28.80 8.83
CA ARG A 112 -16.00 -29.52 7.81
C ARG A 112 -15.90 -28.72 6.51
N ASP A 113 -16.90 -27.88 6.23
CA ASP A 113 -16.94 -27.01 5.05
C ASP A 113 -15.81 -25.98 5.07
N ALA A 114 -15.68 -25.21 6.16
CA ALA A 114 -14.59 -24.24 6.31
C ALA A 114 -13.23 -24.93 6.41
N MET A 115 -13.12 -26.04 7.14
CA MET A 115 -11.87 -26.80 7.23
C MET A 115 -11.42 -27.36 5.87
N ARG A 116 -12.36 -27.82 5.03
CA ARG A 116 -12.05 -28.26 3.66
C ARG A 116 -11.55 -27.10 2.79
N LEU A 117 -12.13 -25.90 2.93
CA LEU A 117 -11.64 -24.71 2.23
C LEU A 117 -10.26 -24.27 2.69
N PHE A 118 -9.96 -24.43 3.98
CA PHE A 118 -8.64 -24.13 4.50
C PHE A 118 -7.57 -25.11 4.01
N LEU A 119 -7.85 -26.42 4.06
CA LEU A 119 -6.90 -27.47 3.66
C LEU A 119 -6.78 -27.62 2.15
N GLY A 120 -7.86 -27.39 1.41
CA GLY A 120 -7.96 -27.71 -0.01
C GLY A 120 -8.25 -29.20 -0.26
N ARG A 121 -8.04 -29.60 -1.52
CA ARG A 121 -8.20 -30.97 -1.99
C ARG A 121 -7.18 -31.27 -3.07
N SER A 122 -6.43 -32.36 -2.91
CA SER A 122 -5.68 -32.99 -3.99
C SER A 122 -6.53 -34.08 -4.66
N VAL A 123 -6.25 -34.36 -5.92
CA VAL A 123 -6.78 -35.54 -6.62
C VAL A 123 -5.85 -36.71 -6.30
N ALA A 124 -6.40 -37.89 -6.03
CA ALA A 124 -5.57 -39.06 -5.77
C ALA A 124 -4.80 -39.46 -7.05
N PRO A 125 -3.59 -40.03 -6.93
CA PRO A 125 -2.86 -40.52 -8.10
C PRO A 125 -3.71 -41.52 -8.89
N GLY A 126 -3.85 -41.28 -10.20
CA GLY A 126 -4.64 -42.15 -11.10
C GLY A 126 -6.15 -41.85 -11.15
N GLU A 127 -6.66 -40.95 -10.31
CA GLU A 127 -8.06 -40.53 -10.35
C GLU A 127 -8.29 -39.29 -11.22
N GLN A 128 -9.50 -39.19 -11.78
CA GLN A 128 -9.94 -38.00 -12.48
C GLN A 128 -10.56 -37.01 -11.47
N GLY A 129 -10.21 -35.73 -11.59
CA GLY A 129 -10.81 -34.69 -10.74
C GLY A 129 -10.08 -33.36 -10.84
N HIS A 130 -10.61 -32.38 -10.12
CA HIS A 130 -10.02 -31.04 -10.04
C HIS A 130 -9.47 -30.78 -8.64
N ALA A 131 -8.18 -30.48 -8.57
CA ALA A 131 -7.54 -30.02 -7.35
C ALA A 131 -8.10 -28.66 -6.93
N MET A 132 -8.19 -28.46 -5.62
CA MET A 132 -8.71 -27.25 -5.01
C MET A 132 -7.63 -26.66 -4.12
N ALA A 133 -7.21 -25.43 -4.43
CA ALA A 133 -6.29 -24.70 -3.59
C ALA A 133 -6.94 -24.40 -2.24
N GLY A 134 -6.29 -24.82 -1.15
CA GLY A 134 -6.70 -24.46 0.20
C GLY A 134 -6.29 -23.04 0.57
N GLY A 135 -6.89 -22.50 1.63
CA GLY A 135 -6.57 -21.19 2.19
C GLY A 135 -5.07 -20.96 2.43
N ARG A 136 -4.30 -21.98 2.84
CA ARG A 136 -2.84 -21.87 2.96
C ARG A 136 -2.14 -21.55 1.64
N ARG A 137 -2.52 -22.25 0.56
CA ARG A 137 -1.96 -22.05 -0.78
C ARG A 137 -2.35 -20.68 -1.33
N VAL A 138 -3.58 -20.24 -1.07
CA VAL A 138 -4.07 -18.93 -1.50
C VAL A 138 -3.35 -17.81 -0.75
N ALA A 139 -3.16 -17.92 0.56
CA ALA A 139 -2.40 -16.96 1.34
C ALA A 139 -0.93 -16.86 0.87
N ALA A 140 -0.30 -17.99 0.55
CA ALA A 140 1.02 -18.00 -0.06
C ALA A 140 1.03 -17.31 -1.45
N ALA A 141 -0.01 -17.55 -2.26
CA ALA A 141 -0.15 -16.90 -3.56
C ALA A 141 -0.28 -15.37 -3.43
N LEU A 142 -1.10 -14.90 -2.48
CA LEU A 142 -1.25 -13.47 -2.19
C LEU A 142 0.04 -12.86 -1.62
N ARG A 143 0.79 -13.61 -0.80
CA ARG A 143 2.12 -13.16 -0.35
C ARG A 143 3.10 -13.00 -1.52
N ALA A 144 3.06 -13.89 -2.51
CA ALA A 144 3.90 -13.76 -3.71
C ALA A 144 3.52 -12.51 -4.51
N LEU A 145 2.22 -12.26 -4.76
CA LEU A 145 1.75 -11.02 -5.39
C LEU A 145 2.17 -9.78 -4.58
N TRP A 146 2.02 -9.83 -3.26
CA TRP A 146 2.46 -8.75 -2.36
C TRP A 146 3.97 -8.50 -2.42
N SER A 147 4.78 -9.54 -2.66
CA SER A 147 6.21 -9.37 -2.91
C SER A 147 6.48 -8.68 -4.24
N LEU A 148 5.73 -9.01 -5.29
CA LEU A 148 5.87 -8.39 -6.61
C LEU A 148 5.46 -6.92 -6.62
N SER A 149 4.47 -6.53 -5.82
CA SER A 149 4.15 -5.11 -5.56
C SER A 149 5.39 -4.34 -5.07
N GLY A 150 6.24 -4.98 -4.25
CA GLY A 150 7.51 -4.39 -3.80
C GLY A 150 8.56 -4.21 -4.91
N ASN A 151 8.43 -4.94 -6.03
CA ASN A 151 9.24 -4.80 -7.23
C ASN A 151 8.63 -3.79 -8.22
N ASP A 152 7.69 -2.96 -7.77
CA ASP A 152 6.96 -2.00 -8.60
C ASP A 152 6.22 -2.65 -9.79
N ASN A 153 5.69 -3.86 -9.58
CA ASN A 153 4.90 -4.58 -10.57
C ASN A 153 3.43 -4.09 -10.57
N PRO A 154 2.97 -3.39 -11.63
CA PRO A 154 1.66 -2.76 -11.60
C PRO A 154 0.50 -3.77 -11.76
N TYR A 155 0.73 -4.93 -12.37
CA TYR A 155 -0.27 -5.99 -12.43
C TYR A 155 -0.43 -6.69 -11.08
N ALA A 156 0.63 -6.82 -10.30
CA ALA A 156 0.52 -7.34 -8.94
C ALA A 156 -0.32 -6.41 -8.07
N ASP A 157 -0.09 -5.10 -8.17
CA ASP A 157 -0.92 -4.08 -7.52
C ASP A 157 -2.38 -4.21 -7.93
N TRP A 158 -2.64 -4.22 -9.25
CA TRP A 158 -4.01 -4.33 -9.77
C TRP A 158 -4.73 -5.59 -9.30
N LYS A 159 -4.06 -6.75 -9.35
CA LYS A 159 -4.70 -8.02 -8.93
C LYS A 159 -4.89 -8.09 -7.43
N LEU A 160 -4.04 -7.48 -6.61
CA LEU A 160 -4.29 -7.39 -5.17
C LEU A 160 -5.52 -6.52 -4.86
N VAL A 161 -5.70 -5.40 -5.56
CA VAL A 161 -6.92 -4.56 -5.48
C VAL A 161 -8.15 -5.39 -5.87
N GLU A 162 -8.12 -6.01 -7.05
CA GLU A 162 -9.25 -6.76 -7.59
C GLU A 162 -9.64 -7.95 -6.69
N ILE A 163 -8.66 -8.67 -6.14
CA ILE A 163 -8.92 -9.77 -5.20
C ILE A 163 -9.52 -9.26 -3.89
N ALA A 164 -9.01 -8.14 -3.36
CA ALA A 164 -9.54 -7.55 -2.13
C ALA A 164 -11.01 -7.13 -2.29
N GLU A 165 -11.36 -6.54 -3.43
CA GLU A 165 -12.74 -6.15 -3.76
C GLU A 165 -13.66 -7.34 -3.93
N ARG A 166 -13.21 -8.38 -4.66
CA ARG A 166 -13.96 -9.64 -4.76
C ARG A 166 -14.21 -10.25 -3.38
N ILE A 167 -13.21 -10.26 -2.50
CA ILE A 167 -13.38 -10.77 -1.13
C ILE A 167 -14.35 -9.89 -0.34
N ALA A 168 -14.25 -8.56 -0.42
CA ALA A 168 -15.18 -7.66 0.25
C ALA A 168 -16.63 -7.92 -0.18
N GLY A 169 -16.88 -8.08 -1.49
CA GLY A 169 -18.20 -8.44 -2.01
C GLY A 169 -18.70 -9.80 -1.53
N ILE A 170 -17.82 -10.80 -1.41
CA ILE A 170 -18.17 -12.12 -0.87
C ILE A 170 -18.52 -12.04 0.62
N ARG A 171 -17.76 -11.27 1.40
CA ARG A 171 -18.02 -11.06 2.83
C ARG A 171 -19.36 -10.37 3.02
N HIS A 172 -19.63 -9.31 2.27
CA HIS A 172 -20.94 -8.65 2.28
C HIS A 172 -22.09 -9.60 1.92
N ALA A 173 -21.94 -10.41 0.87
CA ALA A 173 -22.95 -11.42 0.52
C ALA A 173 -23.15 -12.45 1.64
N ASN A 174 -22.07 -12.86 2.33
CA ASN A 174 -22.17 -13.77 3.48
C ASN A 174 -22.85 -13.10 4.67
N GLU A 175 -22.58 -11.82 4.94
CA GLU A 175 -23.25 -11.05 6.01
C GLU A 175 -24.76 -11.00 5.79
N LEU A 176 -25.22 -10.73 4.57
CA LEU A 176 -26.65 -10.74 4.22
C LEU A 176 -27.29 -12.12 4.46
N GLU A 177 -26.61 -13.20 4.04
CA GLU A 177 -27.08 -14.57 4.30
C GLU A 177 -27.12 -14.90 5.79
N GLN A 178 -26.14 -14.43 6.56
CA GLN A 178 -26.15 -14.59 8.01
C GLN A 178 -27.27 -13.79 8.67
N GLN A 179 -27.56 -12.57 8.21
CA GLN A 179 -28.67 -11.76 8.70
C GLN A 179 -30.00 -12.46 8.47
N HIS A 180 -30.23 -12.99 7.27
CA HIS A 180 -31.42 -13.76 6.96
C HIS A 180 -31.57 -15.00 7.88
N ALA A 181 -30.50 -15.77 8.08
CA ALA A 181 -30.54 -16.92 8.99
C ALA A 181 -30.80 -16.53 10.46
N ARG A 182 -30.28 -15.38 10.91
CA ARG A 182 -30.54 -14.84 12.26
C ARG A 182 -32.00 -14.40 12.41
N GLN A 183 -32.56 -13.71 11.42
CA GLN A 183 -33.97 -13.29 11.44
C GLN A 183 -34.93 -14.47 11.60
N LEU A 184 -34.65 -15.61 10.97
CA LEU A 184 -35.45 -16.83 11.16
C LEU A 184 -35.39 -17.34 12.61
N LEU A 185 -34.22 -17.31 13.24
CA LEU A 185 -34.04 -17.72 14.63
C LEU A 185 -34.71 -16.72 15.60
N ASP A 186 -34.60 -15.42 15.32
CA ASP A 186 -35.20 -14.36 16.14
C ASP A 186 -36.74 -14.41 16.07
N ALA A 187 -37.32 -14.68 14.90
CA ALA A 187 -38.77 -14.88 14.75
C ALA A 187 -39.30 -16.11 15.53
N ALA A 188 -38.47 -17.14 15.73
CA ALA A 188 -38.80 -18.27 16.60
C ALA A 188 -38.70 -17.86 18.08
N ARG A 189 -37.70 -17.04 18.43
CA ARG A 189 -37.51 -16.51 19.79
C ARG A 189 -38.70 -15.67 20.26
N GLU A 190 -39.28 -14.85 19.38
CA GLU A 190 -40.50 -14.08 19.67
C GLU A 190 -41.69 -14.97 20.06
N LYS A 191 -41.71 -16.23 19.61
CA LYS A 191 -42.72 -17.24 19.97
C LYS A 191 -42.34 -18.06 21.20
N GLY A 192 -41.25 -17.70 21.89
CA GLY A 192 -40.74 -18.39 23.08
C GLY A 192 -39.76 -19.53 22.80
N LEU A 193 -39.28 -19.69 21.57
CA LEU A 193 -38.31 -20.73 21.21
C LEU A 193 -36.88 -20.16 21.17
N GLU A 194 -36.12 -20.36 22.25
CA GLU A 194 -34.72 -19.92 22.33
C GLU A 194 -33.78 -20.96 21.71
N TYR A 195 -33.16 -20.60 20.58
CA TYR A 195 -32.26 -21.48 19.86
C TYR A 195 -30.81 -21.01 19.92
N SER A 196 -29.92 -21.90 20.36
CA SER A 196 -28.48 -21.71 20.26
C SER A 196 -27.95 -22.08 18.87
N VAL A 197 -26.94 -21.34 18.40
CA VAL A 197 -26.24 -21.64 17.15
C VAL A 197 -25.38 -22.88 17.34
N LEU A 198 -25.51 -23.84 16.43
CA LEU A 198 -24.74 -25.10 16.43
C LEU A 198 -23.24 -24.84 16.53
N GLN A 199 -22.58 -25.68 17.32
CA GLN A 199 -21.13 -25.68 17.51
C GLN A 199 -20.61 -27.12 17.44
N SER A 200 -19.42 -27.32 16.87
CA SER A 200 -18.71 -28.59 17.04
C SER A 200 -18.37 -28.80 18.52
N ARG A 201 -18.52 -30.03 19.00
CA ARG A 201 -18.03 -30.46 20.31
C ARG A 201 -16.50 -30.42 20.38
N GLU A 202 -15.85 -30.65 19.25
CA GLU A 202 -14.40 -30.62 19.09
C GLU A 202 -14.06 -29.72 17.89
N PRO A 203 -13.99 -28.39 18.08
CA PRO A 203 -13.62 -27.49 17.01
C PRO A 203 -12.13 -27.62 16.69
N ALA A 204 -11.80 -27.57 15.41
CA ALA A 204 -10.40 -27.60 14.97
C ALA A 204 -9.70 -26.29 15.33
N GLN A 205 -8.51 -26.40 15.92
CA GLN A 205 -7.61 -25.29 16.19
C GLN A 205 -6.49 -25.28 15.16
N VAL A 206 -6.30 -24.15 14.49
CA VAL A 206 -5.33 -24.03 13.42
C VAL A 206 -4.44 -22.83 13.69
N SER A 207 -3.15 -23.08 13.88
CA SER A 207 -2.14 -22.02 13.99
C SER A 207 -2.00 -21.28 12.66
N LEU A 208 -1.98 -19.97 12.76
CA LEU A 208 -1.76 -19.02 11.68
C LEU A 208 -0.27 -18.62 11.72
N GLY A 209 0.35 -18.55 10.55
CA GLY A 209 1.75 -18.20 10.39
C GLY A 209 1.95 -17.38 9.11
N PHE A 210 1.01 -16.49 8.83
CA PHE A 210 0.99 -15.73 7.58
C PHE A 210 1.91 -14.52 7.70
N GLY A 211 3.01 -14.53 6.95
CA GLY A 211 3.85 -13.33 6.82
C GLY A 211 3.37 -12.36 5.75
N SER A 212 2.04 -12.18 5.61
CA SER A 212 1.44 -11.11 4.81
C SER A 212 0.05 -10.76 5.36
N PRO A 213 -0.38 -9.49 5.30
CA PRO A 213 -1.72 -9.08 5.76
C PRO A 213 -2.84 -9.76 4.93
N TYR A 214 -2.56 -10.06 3.66
CA TYR A 214 -3.48 -10.77 2.79
C TYR A 214 -3.77 -12.21 3.24
N GLY A 215 -2.87 -12.86 3.99
CA GLY A 215 -3.15 -14.15 4.60
C GLY A 215 -4.27 -14.07 5.65
N TYR A 216 -4.25 -13.01 6.48
CA TYR A 216 -5.28 -12.77 7.49
C TYR A 216 -6.64 -12.43 6.86
N MET A 217 -6.66 -11.74 5.72
CA MET A 217 -7.89 -11.51 4.95
C MET A 217 -8.58 -12.84 4.55
N ILE A 218 -7.81 -13.85 4.15
CA ILE A 218 -8.34 -15.17 3.81
C ILE A 218 -8.84 -15.92 5.05
N VAL A 219 -8.14 -15.81 6.18
CA VAL A 219 -8.58 -16.39 7.46
C VAL A 219 -9.92 -15.81 7.89
N MET A 220 -10.07 -14.49 7.83
CA MET A 220 -11.32 -13.82 8.19
C MET A 220 -12.49 -14.33 7.34
N LEU A 221 -12.30 -14.43 6.02
CA LEU A 221 -13.32 -14.97 5.12
C LEU A 221 -13.72 -16.42 5.50
N LEU A 222 -12.76 -17.26 5.91
CA LEU A 222 -13.03 -18.64 6.31
C LEU A 222 -13.79 -18.74 7.64
N VAL A 223 -13.48 -17.90 8.61
CA VAL A 223 -14.19 -17.84 9.90
C VAL A 223 -15.63 -17.35 9.71
N GLU A 224 -15.85 -16.35 8.86
CA GLU A 224 -17.18 -15.85 8.52
C GLU A 224 -18.02 -16.90 7.80
N LEU A 225 -17.40 -17.68 6.90
CA LEU A 225 -18.07 -18.81 6.27
C LEU A 225 -18.39 -19.93 7.26
N ASP A 226 -17.46 -20.26 8.18
CA ASP A 226 -17.69 -21.25 9.24
C ASP A 226 -18.94 -20.87 10.07
N TYR A 227 -19.04 -19.60 10.44
CA TYR A 227 -20.17 -19.07 11.17
C TYR A 227 -21.47 -19.12 10.37
N LEU A 228 -21.45 -18.72 9.09
CA LEU A 228 -22.61 -18.81 8.21
C LEU A 228 -23.12 -20.25 8.09
N VAL A 229 -22.23 -21.22 7.88
CA VAL A 229 -22.60 -22.63 7.78
C VAL A 229 -23.27 -23.12 9.06
N ARG A 230 -22.78 -22.70 10.23
CA ARG A 230 -23.40 -23.04 11.52
C ARG A 230 -24.79 -22.43 11.65
N LEU A 231 -24.97 -21.16 11.28
CA LEU A 231 -26.28 -20.50 11.30
C LEU A 231 -27.29 -21.23 10.41
N VAL A 232 -26.93 -21.49 9.15
CA VAL A 232 -27.82 -22.18 8.20
C VAL A 232 -28.13 -23.61 8.66
N ARG A 233 -27.15 -24.35 9.18
CA ARG A 233 -27.44 -25.69 9.74
C ARG A 233 -28.31 -25.62 10.98
N SER A 234 -28.21 -24.53 11.75
CA SER A 234 -29.05 -24.34 12.95
C SER A 234 -30.50 -24.14 12.55
N THR A 235 -30.77 -23.31 11.55
CA THR A 235 -32.13 -23.06 11.04
C THR A 235 -32.73 -24.32 10.43
N VAL A 236 -31.94 -25.09 9.66
CA VAL A 236 -32.40 -26.36 9.07
C VAL A 236 -32.76 -27.40 10.13
N LEU A 237 -31.92 -27.56 11.16
CA LEU A 237 -32.18 -28.54 12.22
C LEU A 237 -33.49 -28.26 12.98
N ARG A 238 -33.95 -27.01 13.00
CA ARG A 238 -35.10 -26.54 13.78
C ARG A 238 -36.32 -26.26 12.89
N ASP A 239 -36.32 -26.81 11.68
CA ASP A 239 -37.41 -26.69 10.70
C ASP A 239 -37.76 -25.25 10.32
N LEU A 240 -36.82 -24.32 10.47
CA LEU A 240 -36.97 -22.92 10.04
C LEU A 240 -36.55 -22.72 8.58
N MET A 241 -35.88 -23.73 8.00
CA MET A 241 -35.39 -23.75 6.64
C MET A 241 -35.35 -25.20 6.15
N SER A 242 -35.73 -25.45 4.90
CA SER A 242 -35.65 -26.80 4.34
C SER A 242 -34.19 -27.24 4.11
N SER A 243 -33.93 -28.55 4.16
CA SER A 243 -32.61 -29.12 3.89
C SER A 243 -32.07 -28.75 2.50
N THR A 244 -32.93 -28.76 1.47
CA THR A 244 -32.56 -28.38 0.10
C THR A 244 -32.11 -26.93 0.03
N GLU A 245 -32.84 -26.04 0.70
CA GLU A 245 -32.52 -24.62 0.72
C GLU A 245 -31.22 -24.34 1.48
N GLY A 246 -31.04 -24.97 2.65
CA GLY A 246 -29.80 -24.84 3.42
C GLY A 246 -28.58 -25.36 2.66
N PHE A 247 -28.71 -26.50 1.96
CA PHE A 247 -27.65 -27.04 1.11
C PHE A 247 -27.27 -26.08 -0.01
N ARG A 248 -28.27 -25.53 -0.72
CA ARG A 248 -28.07 -24.56 -1.81
C ARG A 248 -27.35 -23.30 -1.32
N ARG A 249 -27.77 -22.72 -0.19
CA ARG A 249 -27.17 -21.51 0.39
C ARG A 249 -25.71 -21.73 0.81
N ILE A 250 -25.43 -22.83 1.52
CA ILE A 250 -24.06 -23.20 1.90
C ILE A 250 -23.21 -23.43 0.65
N GLY A 251 -23.74 -24.14 -0.35
CA GLY A 251 -23.06 -24.40 -1.62
C GLY A 251 -22.67 -23.11 -2.34
N ALA A 252 -23.61 -22.15 -2.45
CA ALA A 252 -23.37 -20.86 -3.09
C ALA A 252 -22.28 -20.05 -2.37
N ALA A 253 -22.32 -19.98 -1.03
CA ALA A 253 -21.30 -19.27 -0.25
C ALA A 253 -19.90 -19.89 -0.41
N LYS A 254 -19.80 -21.22 -0.40
CA LYS A 254 -18.55 -21.94 -0.67
C LYS A 254 -18.05 -21.69 -2.08
N HIS A 255 -18.93 -21.72 -3.08
CA HIS A 255 -18.56 -21.52 -4.47
C HIS A 255 -17.98 -20.11 -4.71
N ARG A 256 -18.57 -19.08 -4.11
CA ARG A 256 -18.02 -17.71 -4.11
C ARG A 256 -16.59 -17.66 -3.56
N CYS A 257 -16.34 -18.30 -2.42
CA CYS A 257 -15.00 -18.38 -1.84
C CYS A 257 -14.01 -19.12 -2.75
N LEU A 258 -14.42 -20.24 -3.35
CA LEU A 258 -13.62 -21.00 -4.29
C LEU A 258 -13.25 -20.20 -5.53
N SER A 259 -14.20 -19.46 -6.09
CA SER A 259 -13.99 -18.64 -7.28
C SER A 259 -12.85 -17.64 -7.08
N VAL A 260 -12.85 -16.90 -5.97
CA VAL A 260 -11.76 -15.94 -5.68
C VAL A 260 -10.44 -16.64 -5.33
N PHE A 261 -10.46 -17.82 -4.72
CA PHE A 261 -9.26 -18.62 -4.47
C PHE A 261 -8.59 -19.08 -5.76
N HIS A 262 -9.38 -19.58 -6.71
CA HIS A 262 -8.90 -19.97 -8.03
C HIS A 262 -8.34 -18.78 -8.79
N PHE A 263 -9.02 -17.63 -8.74
CA PHE A 263 -8.56 -16.39 -9.36
C PHE A 263 -7.21 -15.93 -8.79
N ALA A 264 -7.06 -15.88 -7.45
CA ALA A 264 -5.81 -15.48 -6.82
C ALA A 264 -4.62 -16.38 -7.18
N VAL A 265 -4.83 -17.70 -7.18
CA VAL A 265 -3.79 -18.68 -7.57
C VAL A 265 -3.47 -18.56 -9.06
N HIS A 266 -4.47 -18.28 -9.91
CA HIS A 266 -4.23 -18.04 -11.33
C HIS A 266 -3.34 -16.81 -11.55
N CYS A 267 -3.68 -15.67 -10.94
CA CYS A 267 -2.90 -14.43 -11.05
C CYS A 267 -1.45 -14.62 -10.60
N GLN A 268 -1.26 -15.25 -9.43
CA GLN A 268 0.08 -15.58 -8.94
C GLN A 268 0.84 -16.47 -9.93
N ARG A 269 0.23 -17.55 -10.41
CA ARG A 269 0.88 -18.46 -11.36
C ARG A 269 1.32 -17.76 -12.65
N VAL A 270 0.56 -16.78 -13.13
CA VAL A 270 0.93 -15.98 -14.29
C VAL A 270 2.11 -15.07 -13.96
N LEU A 271 2.00 -14.25 -12.92
CA LEU A 271 3.00 -13.21 -12.62
C LEU A 271 4.31 -13.75 -12.06
N THR A 272 4.35 -14.98 -11.56
CA THR A 272 5.60 -15.63 -11.12
C THR A 272 6.23 -16.52 -12.18
N ARG A 273 5.80 -16.45 -13.45
CA ARG A 273 6.55 -17.07 -14.54
C ARG A 273 7.92 -16.40 -14.66
N SER A 274 8.96 -17.17 -14.98
CA SER A 274 10.35 -16.69 -15.06
C SER A 274 10.48 -15.44 -15.94
N GLU A 275 9.80 -15.43 -17.07
CA GLU A 275 9.81 -14.36 -18.06
C GLU A 275 9.05 -13.11 -17.60
N LEU A 276 8.09 -13.22 -16.68
CA LEU A 276 7.29 -12.10 -16.17
C LEU A 276 7.75 -11.61 -14.79
N LEU A 277 8.63 -12.36 -14.11
CA LEU A 277 9.15 -12.01 -12.80
C LEU A 277 9.81 -10.62 -12.72
N PRO A 278 10.55 -10.13 -13.74
CA PRO A 278 11.14 -8.78 -13.71
C PRO A 278 10.16 -7.67 -14.14
N LEU A 279 8.90 -7.99 -14.44
CA LEU A 279 7.90 -7.00 -14.87
C LEU A 279 7.74 -5.89 -13.83
N SER A 280 7.94 -4.65 -14.26
CA SER A 280 7.79 -3.43 -13.46
C SER A 280 7.15 -2.31 -14.30
N ARG A 281 6.80 -1.17 -13.67
CA ARG A 281 6.29 0.01 -14.42
C ARG A 281 7.30 0.56 -15.43
N LEU A 282 8.61 0.37 -15.21
CA LEU A 282 9.66 0.77 -16.15
C LEU A 282 9.54 0.05 -17.50
N ASP A 283 8.99 -1.15 -17.52
CA ASP A 283 8.83 -1.92 -18.76
C ASP A 283 7.83 -1.29 -19.75
N PHE A 284 7.02 -0.34 -19.27
CA PHE A 284 6.03 0.36 -20.08
C PHE A 284 6.57 1.69 -20.63
N LEU A 285 7.74 2.15 -20.19
CA LEU A 285 8.29 3.43 -20.61
C LEU A 285 8.80 3.38 -22.06
N PRO A 286 8.82 4.51 -22.80
CA PRO A 286 9.23 4.54 -24.20
C PRO A 286 10.67 4.05 -24.46
N ASN A 287 11.54 4.15 -23.46
CA ASN A 287 12.94 3.72 -23.52
C ASN A 287 13.16 2.26 -23.09
N ALA A 288 12.09 1.51 -22.83
CA ALA A 288 12.19 0.11 -22.42
C ALA A 288 12.72 -0.79 -23.56
N ASP A 289 13.42 -1.86 -23.20
CA ASP A 289 13.99 -2.78 -24.17
C ASP A 289 12.93 -3.69 -24.86
N ALA A 290 13.33 -4.37 -25.94
CA ALA A 290 12.43 -5.27 -26.67
C ALA A 290 11.93 -6.46 -25.82
N ALA A 291 12.63 -6.82 -24.74
CA ALA A 291 12.20 -7.87 -23.83
C ALA A 291 11.08 -7.37 -22.90
N ALA A 292 11.17 -6.14 -22.41
CA ALA A 292 10.15 -5.45 -21.64
C ALA A 292 8.84 -5.33 -22.42
N ALA A 293 8.90 -4.88 -23.67
CA ALA A 293 7.73 -4.82 -24.55
C ALA A 293 7.04 -6.19 -24.67
N LYS A 294 7.80 -7.27 -24.83
CA LYS A 294 7.25 -8.64 -24.86
C LYS A 294 6.61 -9.05 -23.54
N ARG A 295 7.20 -8.67 -22.39
CA ARG A 295 6.61 -8.95 -21.07
C ARG A 295 5.28 -8.22 -20.88
N VAL A 296 5.20 -6.95 -21.27
CA VAL A 296 3.97 -6.14 -21.20
C VAL A 296 2.89 -6.74 -22.07
N GLU A 297 3.17 -7.04 -23.34
CA GLU A 297 2.19 -7.64 -24.26
C GLU A 297 1.74 -9.04 -23.80
N ALA A 298 2.67 -9.89 -23.34
CA ALA A 298 2.33 -11.20 -22.81
C ALA A 298 1.44 -11.12 -21.57
N THR A 299 1.74 -10.19 -20.65
CA THR A 299 0.93 -10.01 -19.44
C THR A 299 -0.44 -9.45 -19.77
N ARG A 300 -0.52 -8.49 -20.71
CA ARG A 300 -1.78 -7.93 -21.23
C ARG A 300 -2.67 -9.01 -21.85
N ALA A 301 -2.10 -9.89 -22.65
CA ALA A 301 -2.83 -11.00 -23.26
C ALA A 301 -3.38 -12.00 -22.22
N LEU A 302 -2.69 -12.18 -21.09
CA LEU A 302 -3.06 -13.14 -20.05
C LEU A 302 -4.01 -12.56 -18.98
N LEU A 303 -3.86 -11.28 -18.63
CA LEU A 303 -4.52 -10.65 -17.48
C LEU A 303 -5.43 -9.47 -17.83
N GLY A 304 -5.44 -9.06 -19.11
CA GLY A 304 -6.20 -7.91 -19.60
C GLY A 304 -5.39 -6.62 -19.58
N VAL A 305 -6.03 -5.53 -20.04
CA VAL A 305 -5.43 -4.19 -20.05
C VAL A 305 -5.31 -3.66 -18.62
N LEU A 306 -4.15 -3.12 -18.29
CA LEU A 306 -3.88 -2.52 -17.00
C LEU A 306 -4.65 -1.20 -16.84
N PRO A 307 -5.39 -1.00 -15.72
CA PRO A 307 -6.04 0.28 -15.44
C PRO A 307 -5.04 1.42 -15.22
N ARG A 308 -5.34 2.59 -15.77
CA ARG A 308 -4.50 3.81 -15.68
C ARG A 308 -4.28 4.25 -14.25
N ASP A 309 -5.34 4.32 -13.46
CA ASP A 309 -5.34 4.69 -12.03
C ASP A 309 -4.39 3.83 -11.20
N VAL A 310 -4.30 2.54 -11.50
CA VAL A 310 -3.35 1.63 -10.83
C VAL A 310 -1.92 1.80 -11.37
N PHE A 311 -1.78 2.03 -12.68
CA PHE A 311 -0.47 2.26 -13.28
C PHE A 311 0.21 3.53 -12.73
N THR A 312 -0.52 4.63 -12.61
CA THR A 312 -0.01 5.89 -12.03
C THR A 312 0.17 5.82 -10.52
N GLY A 313 -0.54 4.92 -9.86
CA GLY A 313 -0.54 4.79 -8.40
C GLY A 313 -1.58 5.69 -7.72
N GLU A 314 -2.56 6.23 -8.45
CA GLU A 314 -3.74 6.86 -7.86
C GLU A 314 -4.56 5.84 -7.05
N ARG A 315 -4.67 4.61 -7.58
CA ARG A 315 -5.33 3.50 -6.90
C ARG A 315 -4.33 2.41 -6.55
N GLU A 316 -4.11 2.24 -5.25
CA GLU A 316 -3.14 1.26 -4.73
C GLU A 316 -3.82 0.12 -3.95
N PRO A 317 -3.15 -1.04 -3.84
CA PRO A 317 -3.58 -2.08 -2.92
C PRO A 317 -3.61 -1.56 -1.48
N ARG A 318 -4.59 -2.03 -0.70
CA ARG A 318 -4.68 -1.72 0.74
C ARG A 318 -3.36 -1.89 1.50
N HIS A 319 -2.54 -2.85 1.10
CA HIS A 319 -1.20 -3.06 1.65
C HIS A 319 -0.18 -3.15 0.52
N SER A 320 0.19 -2.01 -0.06
CA SER A 320 1.28 -1.94 -1.04
C SER A 320 2.66 -2.16 -0.37
N ARG A 321 3.61 -2.75 -1.11
CA ARG A 321 5.05 -2.72 -0.74
C ARG A 321 5.86 -1.76 -1.62
N ARG A 322 5.20 -1.06 -2.53
CA ARG A 322 5.83 -0.05 -3.38
C ARG A 322 6.47 1.00 -2.50
N ARG A 323 7.74 1.33 -2.78
CA ARG A 323 8.56 2.25 -1.96
C ARG A 323 8.51 3.71 -2.45
N VAL A 324 7.71 3.99 -3.46
CA VAL A 324 7.61 5.33 -4.04
C VAL A 324 6.61 6.13 -3.23
N SER A 325 7.11 7.07 -2.42
CA SER A 325 6.28 7.85 -1.49
C SER A 325 5.47 8.95 -2.18
N ARG A 326 5.99 9.51 -3.29
CA ARG A 326 5.32 10.50 -4.14
C ARG A 326 6.09 10.63 -5.46
N LEU A 327 5.40 10.50 -6.59
CA LEU A 327 5.98 10.84 -7.90
C LEU A 327 6.02 12.36 -8.07
N SER A 328 7.04 12.88 -8.75
CA SER A 328 7.06 14.26 -9.22
C SER A 328 6.02 14.48 -10.33
N ASP A 329 5.60 15.73 -10.54
CA ASP A 329 4.65 16.07 -11.62
C ASP A 329 5.16 15.67 -13.00
N ALA A 330 6.48 15.73 -13.22
CA ALA A 330 7.10 15.32 -14.48
C ALA A 330 7.01 13.81 -14.69
N GLU A 331 7.27 13.02 -13.65
CA GLU A 331 7.13 11.55 -13.70
C GLU A 331 5.67 11.14 -13.88
N LEU A 332 4.74 11.84 -13.24
CA LEU A 332 3.31 11.56 -13.40
C LEU A 332 2.85 11.82 -14.84
N ARG A 333 3.24 12.95 -15.44
CA ARG A 333 2.96 13.27 -16.86
C ARG A 333 3.57 12.23 -17.79
N LEU A 334 4.80 11.79 -17.52
CA LEU A 334 5.43 10.73 -18.29
C LEU A 334 4.60 9.44 -18.22
N LEU A 335 4.22 9.00 -17.01
CA LEU A 335 3.39 7.82 -16.86
C LEU A 335 2.04 7.99 -17.56
N ASP A 336 1.41 9.16 -17.51
CA ASP A 336 0.13 9.46 -18.18
C ASP A 336 0.20 9.41 -19.70
N SER A 337 1.34 9.77 -20.29
CA SER A 337 1.54 9.66 -21.74
C SER A 337 1.71 8.21 -22.25
N VAL A 338 1.94 7.24 -21.35
CA VAL A 338 2.20 5.85 -21.74
C VAL A 338 0.91 5.14 -22.21
N PRO A 339 0.86 4.64 -23.46
CA PRO A 339 -0.30 3.92 -23.98
C PRO A 339 -0.45 2.55 -23.32
N LEU A 340 -1.59 2.29 -22.67
CA LEU A 340 -1.87 1.03 -21.97
C LEU A 340 -2.73 0.06 -22.80
N SER A 341 -3.40 0.54 -23.84
CA SER A 341 -4.10 -0.23 -24.87
C SER A 341 -3.46 -0.08 -26.26
N ARG A 342 -3.80 -0.98 -27.19
CA ARG A 342 -3.44 -0.78 -28.61
C ARG A 342 -4.19 0.40 -29.20
N ASP A 343 -5.42 0.63 -28.75
CA ASP A 343 -6.22 1.77 -29.18
C ASP A 343 -5.60 3.09 -28.69
N ASP A 344 -5.08 3.11 -27.45
CA ASP A 344 -4.33 4.26 -26.92
C ASP A 344 -3.07 4.55 -27.75
N ALA A 345 -2.35 3.49 -28.16
CA ALA A 345 -1.14 3.64 -28.97
C ALA A 345 -1.44 4.21 -30.37
N ILE A 346 -2.54 3.77 -30.99
CA ILE A 346 -3.02 4.29 -32.28
C ILE A 346 -3.47 5.75 -32.13
N ALA A 347 -4.18 6.09 -31.05
CA ALA A 347 -4.60 7.46 -30.78
C ALA A 347 -3.41 8.40 -30.53
N ALA A 348 -2.39 7.95 -29.78
CA ALA A 348 -1.18 8.71 -29.53
C ALA A 348 -0.38 8.96 -30.82
N THR A 349 -0.19 7.94 -31.65
CA THR A 349 0.50 8.11 -32.95
C THR A 349 -0.27 9.01 -33.92
N ALA A 350 -1.61 8.95 -33.91
CA ALA A 350 -2.44 9.86 -34.69
C ALA A 350 -2.36 11.32 -34.19
N ALA A 351 -2.26 11.53 -32.87
CA ALA A 351 -2.09 12.85 -32.27
C ALA A 351 -0.71 13.45 -32.60
N ASP A 352 0.37 12.66 -32.50
CA ASP A 352 1.72 13.09 -32.86
C ASP A 352 1.84 13.45 -34.36
N ALA A 353 1.12 12.73 -35.22
CA ALA A 353 1.07 13.01 -36.66
C ALA A 353 0.25 14.27 -37.03
N LEU A 354 -0.58 14.80 -36.12
CA LEU A 354 -1.36 16.03 -36.31
C LEU A 354 -0.64 17.29 -35.79
N VAL A 355 0.43 17.11 -35.01
CA VAL A 355 1.25 18.18 -34.42
C VAL A 355 2.54 18.43 -35.22
N GLN A 356 2.90 17.52 -36.14
CA GLN A 356 3.90 17.73 -37.19
C GLN A 356 3.30 18.43 -38.41
#